data_AF-A0A9W7DWU7-F1
#
_entry.id   AF-A0A9W7DWU7-F1
#
_cell.length_a   1.000
_cell.length_b   1.000
_cell.length_c   1.000
_cell.angle_alpha   90.00
_cell.angle_beta   90.00
_cell.angle_gamma   90.00
#
_symmetry.space_group_name_H-M   'P 1'
#
loop_
_entity.id
_entity.type
_entity.pdbx_description
1 polymer ?
#
loop_
_entity_poly.entity_id
_entity_poly.type
_entity_poly.pdbx_seq_one_letter_code
_entity_poly.pdbx_strand_id
1 'polypeptide(L)'
;MCRKESTPIEGSSVSGAEQLAAERKAKKDASEMFYWDEYTEEPHASRRHQIIAAHPEIKKLFGHCPLTKWKVLASVMIQLISIHLLQDADWKTWLFCCYTLSGSINHMMTLAMHELSHNLGAKK
;
A
#
# COMPACT_ATOMS: atom_id res chain seq x y z
N MET A 1 -38.28 -53.78 43.73
CA MET A 1 -37.17 -53.12 44.45
C MET A 1 -36.93 -51.77 43.78
N CYS A 2 -37.13 -50.69 44.52
CA CYS A 2 -37.20 -49.31 44.05
C CYS A 2 -35.86 -48.60 44.27
N ARG A 3 -35.34 -47.88 43.27
CA ARG A 3 -34.85 -46.49 43.46
C ARG A 3 -34.67 -45.81 42.09
N LYS A 4 -35.49 -44.78 41.89
CA LYS A 4 -35.39 -43.77 40.82
C LYS A 4 -34.23 -42.84 41.14
N GLU A 5 -33.43 -42.49 40.14
CA GLU A 5 -32.71 -41.21 40.12
C GLU A 5 -33.22 -40.43 38.91
N SER A 6 -34.08 -39.47 39.20
CA SER A 6 -34.60 -38.48 38.28
C SER A 6 -33.66 -37.30 38.24
N THR A 7 -33.07 -37.01 37.09
CA THR A 7 -32.60 -35.65 36.78
C THR A 7 -33.51 -35.02 35.73
N PRO A 8 -33.79 -33.71 35.85
CA PRO A 8 -34.95 -33.10 35.23
C PRO A 8 -34.72 -32.83 33.74
N ILE A 9 -35.76 -33.10 32.98
CA ILE A 9 -36.06 -32.52 31.68
C ILE A 9 -36.30 -31.01 31.85
N GLU A 10 -35.29 -30.20 31.55
CA GLU A 10 -35.44 -28.82 31.07
C GLU A 10 -34.99 -28.85 29.60
N GLY A 11 -35.81 -28.63 28.59
CA GLY A 11 -36.87 -27.64 28.54
C GLY A 11 -36.30 -26.28 28.21
N SER A 12 -35.66 -26.12 27.05
CA SER A 12 -35.77 -24.92 26.20
C SER A 12 -34.78 -25.04 25.05
N SER A 13 -35.28 -24.76 23.85
CA SER A 13 -34.49 -24.39 22.70
C SER A 13 -33.46 -23.34 23.11
N VAL A 14 -32.22 -23.77 23.41
CA VAL A 14 -31.07 -22.90 23.33
C VAL A 14 -31.13 -22.39 21.91
N SER A 15 -31.50 -21.12 21.77
CA SER A 15 -31.86 -20.51 20.50
C SER A 15 -30.71 -20.82 19.55
N GLY A 16 -30.98 -21.21 18.30
CA GLY A 16 -29.91 -21.43 17.32
C GLY A 16 -28.93 -20.26 17.27
N ALA A 17 -29.38 -19.05 17.64
CA ALA A 17 -28.54 -17.88 17.86
C ALA A 17 -27.49 -18.02 18.98
N GLU A 18 -27.80 -18.65 20.11
CA GLU A 18 -26.88 -18.88 21.22
C GLU A 18 -25.84 -19.94 20.87
N GLN A 19 -26.23 -21.01 20.16
CA GLN A 19 -25.30 -22.01 19.65
C GLN A 19 -24.36 -21.39 18.59
N LEU A 20 -24.89 -20.60 17.65
CA LEU A 20 -24.09 -19.86 16.68
C LEU A 20 -23.16 -18.82 17.34
N ALA A 21 -23.59 -18.20 18.45
CA ALA A 21 -22.77 -17.27 19.20
C ALA A 21 -21.61 -17.97 19.91
N ALA A 22 -21.86 -19.15 20.49
CA ALA A 22 -20.83 -19.98 21.11
C ALA A 22 -19.83 -20.52 20.08
N GLU A 23 -20.30 -20.97 18.92
CA GLU A 23 -19.44 -21.43 17.81
C GLU A 23 -18.60 -20.28 17.23
N ARG A 24 -19.17 -19.07 17.10
CA ARG A 24 -18.42 -17.86 16.71
C ARG A 24 -17.37 -17.47 17.74
N LYS A 25 -17.68 -17.59 19.03
CA LYS A 25 -16.72 -17.36 20.12
C LYS A 25 -15.58 -18.37 20.08
N ALA A 26 -15.90 -19.66 19.97
CA ALA A 26 -14.91 -20.72 19.86
C ALA A 26 -14.04 -20.58 18.61
N LYS A 27 -14.59 -20.10 17.48
CA LYS A 27 -13.82 -19.83 16.26
C LYS A 27 -12.95 -18.57 16.36
N LYS A 28 -13.37 -17.58 17.15
CA LYS A 28 -12.58 -16.38 17.50
C LYS A 28 -11.42 -16.74 18.42
N ASP A 29 -11.66 -17.58 19.42
CA ASP A 29 -10.65 -18.07 20.37
C ASP A 29 -9.73 -19.14 19.72
N ALA A 30 -10.18 -19.87 18.69
CA ALA A 30 -9.30 -20.70 17.87
C ALA A 30 -8.41 -19.89 16.92
N SER A 31 -8.71 -18.60 16.72
CA SER A 31 -7.90 -17.65 15.95
C SER A 31 -6.87 -16.89 16.81
N GLU A 32 -6.53 -17.37 18.01
CA GLU A 32 -5.55 -16.75 18.93
C GLU A 32 -4.14 -16.54 18.32
N MET A 33 -3.84 -17.11 17.14
CA MET A 33 -2.61 -16.82 16.38
C MET A 33 -2.75 -15.64 15.38
N PHE A 34 -3.97 -15.15 15.13
CA PHE A 34 -4.24 -14.04 14.23
C PHE A 34 -5.48 -13.24 14.67
N TYR A 35 -5.25 -12.19 15.46
CA TYR A 35 -6.27 -11.21 15.86
C TYR A 35 -6.47 -10.18 14.73
N TRP A 36 -7.65 -10.16 14.11
CA TRP A 36 -8.05 -9.10 13.19
C TRP A 36 -8.37 -7.83 13.98
N ASP A 37 -7.50 -6.82 13.84
CA ASP A 37 -7.66 -5.52 14.46
C ASP A 37 -8.65 -4.65 13.65
N GLU A 38 -9.94 -4.87 13.86
CA GLU A 38 -11.01 -4.11 13.18
C GLU A 38 -11.20 -2.68 13.74
N TYR A 39 -10.57 -2.34 14.87
CA TYR A 39 -10.91 -1.13 15.64
C TYR A 39 -9.73 -0.23 16.00
N THR A 40 -8.48 -0.66 15.84
CA THR A 40 -7.33 0.23 16.07
C THR A 40 -7.06 1.01 14.79
N GLU A 41 -7.29 2.33 14.86
CA GLU A 41 -6.83 3.28 13.85
C GLU A 41 -5.41 2.93 13.40
N GLU A 42 -5.19 2.88 12.08
CA GLU A 42 -3.95 2.42 11.50
C GLU A 42 -2.77 3.11 12.22
N PRO A 43 -1.83 2.36 12.82
CA PRO A 43 -0.81 2.93 13.70
C PRO A 43 0.11 3.93 12.96
N HIS A 44 0.10 3.91 11.62
CA HIS A 44 0.75 4.90 10.76
C HIS A 44 0.03 6.25 10.76
N ALA A 45 -1.30 6.28 10.74
CA ALA A 45 -2.09 7.50 10.77
C ALA A 45 -1.91 8.25 12.09
N SER A 46 -2.03 7.54 13.23
CA SER A 46 -1.81 8.12 14.57
C SER A 46 -0.40 8.69 14.72
N ARG A 47 0.62 7.93 14.29
CA ARG A 47 2.03 8.37 14.33
C ARG A 47 2.31 9.57 13.45
N ARG A 48 1.72 9.60 12.24
CA ARG A 48 1.83 10.76 11.35
C ARG A 48 1.28 12.03 12.01
N HIS A 49 0.15 11.94 12.73
CA HIS A 49 -0.40 13.09 13.45
C HIS A 49 0.52 13.57 14.57
N GLN A 50 1.09 12.64 15.36
CA GLN A 50 2.04 12.99 16.42
C GLN A 50 3.30 13.67 15.89
N ILE A 51 3.87 13.16 14.79
CA ILE A 51 5.06 13.74 14.14
C ILE A 51 4.75 15.14 13.60
N ILE A 52 3.61 15.33 12.95
CA ILE A 52 3.18 16.62 12.41
C ILE A 52 2.93 17.65 13.53
N ALA A 53 2.43 17.21 14.69
CA ALA A 53 2.22 18.08 15.86
C ALA A 53 3.54 18.50 16.51
N ALA A 54 4.52 17.60 16.60
CA ALA A 54 5.85 17.90 17.12
C ALA A 54 6.69 18.78 16.17
N HIS A 55 6.52 18.60 14.85
CA HIS A 55 7.32 19.25 13.81
C HIS A 55 6.46 19.90 12.72
N PRO A 56 5.84 21.07 12.98
CA PRO A 56 4.99 21.76 12.02
C PRO A 56 5.75 22.24 10.77
N GLU A 57 7.08 22.36 10.83
CA GLU A 57 7.95 22.67 9.69
C GLU A 57 7.86 21.66 8.55
N ILE A 58 7.54 20.39 8.86
CA ILE A 58 7.40 19.32 7.86
C ILE A 58 6.26 19.63 6.87
N LYS A 59 5.20 20.32 7.33
CA LYS A 59 4.09 20.74 6.46
C LYS A 59 4.52 21.70 5.35
N LYS A 60 5.59 22.47 5.54
CA LYS A 60 6.12 23.37 4.50
C LYS A 60 6.82 22.63 3.37
N LEU A 61 7.31 21.42 3.63
CA LEU A 61 7.92 20.53 2.64
C LEU A 61 6.87 19.74 1.84
N PHE A 62 5.65 19.61 2.35
CA PHE A 62 4.53 19.07 1.61
C PHE A 62 4.09 20.09 0.56
N GLY A 63 4.64 19.94 -0.63
CA GLY A 63 4.40 20.88 -1.69
C GLY A 63 4.72 20.29 -3.04
N HIS A 64 4.12 20.91 -4.03
CA HIS A 64 4.34 20.61 -5.43
C HIS A 64 5.82 20.71 -5.80
N CYS A 65 6.35 19.76 -6.56
CA CYS A 65 7.68 19.89 -7.13
C CYS A 65 7.58 20.37 -8.59
N PRO A 66 7.57 21.69 -8.87
CA PRO A 66 7.41 22.22 -10.22
C PRO A 66 8.59 21.87 -11.14
N LEU A 67 9.70 21.37 -10.58
CA LEU A 67 10.86 20.90 -11.33
C LEU A 67 10.60 19.55 -12.01
N THR A 68 9.63 18.76 -11.54
CA THR A 68 9.34 17.43 -12.08
C THR A 68 8.93 17.49 -13.55
N LYS A 69 8.15 18.50 -13.97
CA LYS A 69 7.75 18.66 -15.39
C LYS A 69 8.95 18.87 -16.32
N TRP A 70 9.95 19.62 -15.87
CA TRP A 70 11.15 19.91 -16.64
C TRP A 70 12.06 18.69 -16.73
N LYS A 71 12.15 17.91 -15.65
CA LYS A 71 12.88 16.64 -15.64
C LYS A 71 12.28 15.64 -16.63
N VAL A 72 10.95 15.47 -16.61
CA VAL A 72 10.24 14.58 -17.55
C VAL A 72 10.47 15.03 -18.99
N LEU A 73 10.30 16.33 -19.27
CA LEU A 73 10.53 16.88 -20.60
C LEU A 73 11.98 16.65 -21.08
N ALA A 74 12.96 16.93 -20.22
CA ALA A 74 14.38 16.70 -20.53
C ALA A 74 14.66 15.22 -20.84
N SER A 75 14.09 14.30 -20.09
CA SER A 75 14.28 12.86 -20.31
C SER A 75 13.69 12.37 -21.61
N VAL A 76 12.52 12.85 -22.02
CA VAL A 76 11.94 12.54 -23.34
C VAL A 76 12.81 13.11 -24.46
N MET A 77 13.32 14.33 -24.31
CA MET A 77 14.24 14.91 -25.30
C MET A 77 15.53 14.11 -25.43
N ILE A 78 16.10 13.63 -24.32
CA ILE A 78 17.29 12.76 -24.34
C ILE A 78 16.99 11.45 -25.08
N GLN A 79 15.83 10.82 -24.85
CA GLN A 79 15.43 9.62 -25.59
C GLN A 79 15.36 9.86 -27.10
N LEU A 80 14.76 10.99 -27.52
CA LEU A 80 14.67 11.36 -28.94
C LEU A 80 16.05 11.63 -29.57
N ILE A 81 16.93 12.35 -28.88
CA ILE A 81 18.30 12.62 -29.35
C ILE A 81 19.11 11.32 -29.45
N SER A 82 18.91 10.42 -28.49
CA SER A 82 19.62 9.13 -28.45
C SER A 82 19.32 8.29 -29.69
N ILE A 83 18.09 8.32 -30.22
CA ILE A 83 17.75 7.61 -31.46
C ILE A 83 18.60 8.11 -32.63
N HIS A 84 18.83 9.42 -32.74
CA HIS A 84 19.62 9.99 -33.82
C HIS A 84 21.12 9.69 -33.66
N LEU A 85 21.63 9.70 -32.43
CA LEU A 85 23.04 9.40 -32.14
C LEU A 85 23.38 7.91 -32.29
N LEU A 86 22.44 7.01 -32.05
CA LEU A 86 22.67 5.57 -32.07
C LEU A 86 22.35 4.91 -33.42
N GLN A 87 21.92 5.67 -34.44
CA GLN A 87 21.50 5.12 -35.72
C GLN A 87 22.62 4.35 -36.44
N ASP A 88 23.87 4.83 -36.33
CA ASP A 88 25.06 4.27 -36.99
C ASP A 88 25.98 3.52 -36.00
N ALA A 89 25.49 3.21 -34.79
CA ALA A 89 26.30 2.61 -33.74
C ALA A 89 26.47 1.10 -33.91
N ASP A 90 27.66 0.59 -33.53
CA ASP A 90 27.94 -0.84 -33.45
C ASP A 90 26.99 -1.58 -32.50
N TRP A 91 26.68 -2.84 -32.80
CA TRP A 91 25.70 -3.64 -32.06
C TRP A 91 25.98 -3.74 -30.55
N LYS A 92 27.27 -3.78 -30.16
CA LYS A 92 27.68 -3.83 -28.74
C LYS A 92 27.38 -2.52 -28.02
N THR A 93 27.66 -1.39 -28.67
CA THR A 93 27.38 -0.05 -28.16
C THR A 93 25.89 0.18 -28.05
N TRP A 94 25.13 -0.24 -29.07
CA TRP A 94 23.67 -0.20 -29.05
C TRP A 94 23.11 -0.99 -27.86
N LEU A 95 23.55 -2.23 -27.64
CA LEU A 95 23.08 -3.06 -26.53
C LEU A 95 23.42 -2.44 -25.16
N PHE A 96 24.65 -1.93 -25.01
CA PHE A 96 25.09 -1.27 -23.77
C PHE A 96 24.27 -0.02 -23.46
N CYS A 97 24.04 0.85 -24.46
CA CYS A 97 23.22 2.03 -24.29
C CYS A 97 21.75 1.70 -24.06
N CYS A 98 21.17 0.74 -24.78
CA CYS A 98 19.81 0.28 -24.52
C CYS A 98 19.66 -0.24 -23.09
N TYR A 99 20.62 -1.00 -22.57
CA TYR A 99 20.54 -1.51 -21.21
C TYR A 99 20.66 -0.41 -20.16
N THR A 100 21.68 0.45 -20.28
CA THR A 100 21.99 1.46 -19.26
C THR A 100 21.09 2.69 -19.38
N LEU A 101 21.03 3.31 -20.56
CA LEU A 101 20.32 4.57 -20.79
C LEU A 101 18.80 4.39 -20.79
N SER A 102 18.29 3.36 -21.50
CA SER A 102 16.84 3.08 -21.47
C SER A 102 16.39 2.65 -20.09
N GLY A 103 17.13 1.76 -19.43
CA GLY A 103 16.83 1.28 -18.09
C GLY A 103 16.74 2.42 -17.07
N SER A 104 17.77 3.28 -17.01
CA SER A 104 17.79 4.42 -16.09
C SER A 104 16.67 5.43 -16.35
N ILE A 105 16.43 5.80 -17.61
CA ILE A 105 15.39 6.78 -17.94
C ILE A 105 13.99 6.20 -17.68
N ASN A 106 13.74 4.94 -17.99
CA ASN A 106 12.46 4.30 -17.72
C ASN A 106 12.18 4.19 -16.22
N HIS A 107 13.18 3.83 -15.42
CA HIS A 107 13.03 3.82 -13.96
C HIS A 107 12.69 5.22 -13.42
N MET A 108 13.38 6.25 -13.90
CA MET A 108 13.09 7.64 -13.54
C MET A 108 11.67 8.07 -13.97
N MET A 109 11.19 7.62 -15.13
CA MET A 109 9.84 7.92 -15.62
C MET A 109 8.76 7.29 -14.73
N THR A 110 8.97 6.05 -14.25
CA THR A 110 8.05 5.39 -13.32
C THR A 110 7.92 6.15 -12.00
N LEU A 111 9.03 6.67 -11.46
CA LEU A 111 8.98 7.56 -10.29
C LEU A 111 8.23 8.86 -10.61
N ALA A 112 8.45 9.46 -11.77
CA ALA A 112 7.74 10.66 -12.17
C ALA A 112 6.21 10.43 -12.25
N MET A 113 5.78 9.28 -12.76
CA MET A 113 4.37 8.88 -12.78
C MET A 113 3.80 8.64 -11.37
N HIS A 114 4.59 8.05 -10.46
CA HIS A 114 4.21 7.89 -9.05
C HIS A 114 3.96 9.26 -8.39
N GLU A 115 4.89 10.20 -8.56
CA GLU A 115 4.77 11.57 -8.02
C GLU A 115 3.58 12.33 -8.64
N LEU A 116 3.35 12.17 -9.95
CA LEU A 116 2.20 12.75 -10.63
C LEU A 116 0.86 12.21 -10.09
N SER A 117 0.82 10.92 -9.72
CA SER A 117 -0.39 10.26 -9.18
C SER A 117 -0.80 10.81 -7.82
N HIS A 118 0.16 11.30 -7.03
CA HIS A 118 -0.12 12.03 -5.79
C HIS A 118 -0.60 13.47 -6.04
N ASN A 119 -0.92 13.84 -7.28
CA ASN A 119 -1.30 15.20 -7.71
C ASN A 119 -0.22 16.28 -7.45
N LEU A 120 1.06 15.89 -7.27
CA LEU A 120 2.20 16.82 -7.17
C LEU A 120 2.69 17.34 -8.54
N GLY A 121 1.92 17.13 -9.62
CA GLY A 121 2.27 17.52 -11.00
C GLY A 121 1.65 18.81 -11.56
N ALA A 122 0.40 19.16 -11.23
CA ALA A 122 -0.13 20.53 -11.40
C ALA A 122 -1.05 20.98 -10.25
N LYS A 123 -1.00 22.28 -9.91
CA LYS A 123 -2.05 22.90 -9.07
C LYS A 123 -3.37 22.82 -9.84
N LYS A 124 -4.43 22.29 -9.21
CA LYS A 124 -5.80 22.35 -9.76
C LYS A 124 -6.21 23.80 -10.03
#